data_AF-A0A954H852-F1
#
_entry.id   AF-A0A954H852-F1
#
_cell.length_a   1.000
_cell.length_b   1.000
_cell.length_c   1.000
_cell.angle_alpha   90.00
_cell.angle_beta   90.00
_cell.angle_gamma   90.00
#
_symmetry.space_group_name_H-M   'P 1'
#
loop_
_entity.id
_entity.type
_entity.pdbx_description
1 polymer ?
#
loop_
_entity_poly.entity_id
_entity_poly.type
_entity_poly.pdbx_seq_one_letter_code
_entity_poly.pdbx_strand_id
1 'polypeptide(L)'
;MKYFLRMNFRNLPFFILLIVALTCTFTQADEVPTKEIKIKELTLQLPETWIKKESSNQFRLAEFDIPAPESELENAELVLFHFQGGAGKTDANITRWLNQFESDGRVANFKEGKTEQGSYIWVDISGTYK
;
A
#
# COMPACT_ATOMS: atom_id res chain seq x y z
N MET A 1 28.58 66.95 -23.19
CA MET A 1 29.30 66.00 -22.31
C MET A 1 29.44 64.69 -23.09
N LYS A 2 30.68 64.37 -23.51
CA LYS A 2 31.03 63.16 -24.27
C LYS A 2 30.93 61.96 -23.34
N TYR A 3 30.33 60.85 -23.78
CA TYR A 3 30.97 59.51 -23.80
C TYR A 3 30.21 58.64 -24.80
N PHE A 4 30.85 58.37 -25.93
CA PHE A 4 30.55 57.26 -26.83
C PHE A 4 31.20 56.01 -26.21
N LEU A 5 30.45 54.93 -26.02
CA LEU A 5 31.03 53.59 -25.93
C LEU A 5 30.40 52.70 -27.00
N ARG A 6 31.22 52.32 -27.97
CA ARG A 6 30.93 51.34 -29.01
C ARG A 6 31.55 50.03 -28.55
N MET A 7 30.76 48.99 -28.28
CA MET A 7 31.29 47.64 -28.05
C MET A 7 30.95 46.75 -29.25
N ASN A 8 32.00 46.39 -30.00
CA ASN A 8 32.02 45.40 -31.06
C ASN A 8 32.11 44.00 -30.42
N PHE A 9 31.14 43.12 -30.70
CA PHE A 9 31.16 41.71 -30.25
C PHE A 9 31.86 40.79 -31.25
N ARG A 10 33.04 41.19 -31.74
CA ARG A 10 33.89 40.32 -32.56
C ARG A 10 35.02 39.82 -31.67
N ASN A 11 34.85 38.60 -31.16
CA ASN A 11 35.79 37.78 -30.36
C ASN A 11 35.52 37.78 -28.84
N LEU A 12 34.72 36.82 -28.37
CA LEU A 12 34.91 36.25 -27.03
C LEU A 12 34.55 34.74 -27.05
N PRO A 13 35.42 33.86 -26.53
CA PRO A 13 35.34 32.41 -26.71
C PRO A 13 34.26 31.75 -25.85
N PHE A 14 33.67 30.68 -26.39
CA PHE A 14 33.08 29.53 -25.69
C PHE A 14 32.63 29.81 -24.23
N PHE A 15 31.47 30.45 -24.06
CA PHE A 15 30.75 30.36 -22.79
C PHE A 15 30.12 28.96 -22.72
N ILE A 16 30.73 28.09 -21.91
CA ILE A 16 30.20 26.80 -21.53
C ILE A 16 28.85 27.06 -20.82
N LEU A 17 27.76 26.71 -21.49
CA LEU A 17 26.44 26.61 -20.91
C LEU A 17 26.44 25.37 -20.00
N LEU A 18 26.73 25.56 -18.71
CA LEU A 18 26.60 24.52 -17.70
C LEU A 18 25.09 24.27 -17.45
N ILE A 19 24.48 23.40 -18.26
CA ILE A 19 23.18 22.82 -17.94
C ILE A 19 23.42 21.78 -16.85
N VAL A 20 23.21 22.16 -15.59
CA VAL A 20 23.05 21.21 -14.50
C VAL A 20 21.70 20.52 -14.72
N ALA A 21 21.71 19.42 -15.47
CA ALA A 21 20.57 18.52 -15.56
C ALA A 21 20.41 17.87 -14.18
N LEU A 22 19.54 18.45 -13.35
CA LEU A 22 19.02 17.80 -12.16
C LEU A 22 18.16 16.63 -12.65
N THR A 23 18.78 15.48 -12.91
CA THR A 23 18.06 14.26 -13.23
C THR A 23 17.34 13.82 -11.96
N CYS A 24 16.09 14.24 -11.83
CA CYS A 24 15.14 13.58 -10.94
C CYS A 24 14.98 12.17 -11.50
N THR A 25 15.70 11.20 -10.94
CA THR A 25 15.47 9.79 -11.21
C THR A 25 14.07 9.48 -10.72
N PHE A 26 13.11 9.43 -11.65
CA PHE A 26 11.87 8.70 -11.42
C PHE A 26 12.26 7.24 -11.24
N THR A 27 12.30 6.76 -10.00
CA THR A 27 12.35 5.33 -9.74
C THR A 27 11.08 4.73 -10.35
N GLN A 28 11.24 4.01 -11.44
CA GLN A 28 10.20 3.13 -11.95
C GLN A 28 9.91 2.12 -10.83
N ALA A 29 8.66 2.04 -10.37
CA ALA A 29 8.29 1.03 -9.38
C ALA A 29 8.52 -0.34 -10.04
N ASP A 30 9.52 -1.09 -9.55
CA ASP A 30 9.72 -2.46 -9.97
C ASP A 30 8.42 -3.25 -9.75
N GLU A 31 7.95 -3.94 -10.79
CA GLU A 31 6.76 -4.78 -10.68
C GLU A 31 7.04 -5.88 -9.64
N VAL A 32 6.29 -5.88 -8.53
CA VAL A 32 6.43 -6.88 -7.48
C VAL A 32 6.00 -8.23 -8.06
N PRO A 33 6.87 -9.26 -8.12
CA PRO A 33 6.50 -10.57 -8.63
C PRO A 33 5.33 -11.15 -7.83
N THR A 34 4.32 -11.64 -8.51
CA THR A 34 3.12 -12.24 -7.90
C THR A 34 2.91 -13.67 -8.33
N LYS A 35 2.33 -14.47 -7.43
CA LYS A 35 1.85 -15.83 -7.70
C LYS A 35 0.33 -15.92 -7.57
N GLU A 36 -0.28 -16.72 -8.43
CA GLU A 36 -1.70 -17.05 -8.33
C GLU A 36 -1.95 -18.07 -7.22
N ILE A 37 -2.90 -17.79 -6.33
CA ILE A 37 -3.35 -18.68 -5.28
C ILE A 37 -4.86 -18.86 -5.37
N LYS A 38 -5.32 -20.11 -5.45
CA LYS A 38 -6.74 -20.46 -5.44
C LYS A 38 -7.18 -20.87 -4.03
N ILE A 39 -8.23 -20.23 -3.54
CA ILE A 39 -8.83 -20.47 -2.21
C ILE A 39 -10.32 -20.65 -2.41
N LYS A 40 -10.76 -21.91 -2.49
CA LYS A 40 -12.10 -22.27 -2.95
C LYS A 40 -12.42 -21.61 -4.30
N GLU A 41 -13.48 -20.81 -4.39
CA GLU A 41 -13.90 -20.08 -5.58
C GLU A 41 -13.12 -18.77 -5.79
N LEU A 42 -12.30 -18.34 -4.82
CA LEU A 42 -11.47 -17.15 -4.94
C LEU A 42 -10.16 -17.47 -5.65
N THR A 43 -9.80 -16.63 -6.61
CA THR A 43 -8.47 -16.64 -7.23
C THR A 43 -7.79 -15.32 -6.90
N LEU A 44 -6.64 -15.39 -6.23
CA LEU A 44 -5.89 -14.23 -5.74
C LEU A 44 -4.53 -14.15 -6.41
N GLN A 45 -4.08 -12.95 -6.74
CA GLN A 45 -2.70 -12.67 -7.14
C GLN A 45 -2.00 -12.03 -5.95
N LEU A 46 -1.06 -12.76 -5.33
CA LEU A 46 -0.36 -12.31 -4.12
C LEU A 46 1.14 -12.18 -4.40
N PRO A 47 1.85 -11.23 -3.78
CA PRO A 47 3.30 -11.16 -3.88
C PRO A 47 3.97 -12.49 -3.54
N GLU A 48 4.99 -12.86 -4.30
CA GLU A 48 5.71 -14.13 -4.08
C GLU A 48 6.33 -14.21 -2.68
N THR A 49 6.72 -13.05 -2.14
CA THR A 49 7.32 -12.86 -0.82
C THR A 49 6.37 -13.14 0.35
N TRP A 50 5.05 -13.20 0.12
CA TRP A 50 4.09 -13.52 1.18
C TRP A 50 4.15 -15.00 1.54
N ILE A 51 4.23 -15.26 2.84
CA ILE A 51 4.46 -16.60 3.39
C ILE A 51 3.12 -17.14 3.90
N LYS A 52 2.64 -18.23 3.29
CA LYS A 52 1.41 -18.88 3.74
C LYS A 52 1.66 -19.61 5.06
N LYS A 53 0.75 -19.46 6.02
CA LYS A 53 0.76 -20.17 7.30
C LYS A 53 -0.21 -21.33 7.32
N GLU A 54 0.04 -22.27 8.22
CA GLU A 54 -0.96 -23.28 8.56
C GLU A 54 -2.14 -22.61 9.28
N SER A 55 -3.35 -23.00 8.89
CA SER A 55 -4.56 -22.39 9.42
C SER A 55 -4.76 -22.76 10.89
N SER A 56 -4.85 -21.75 11.75
CA SER A 56 -5.00 -21.96 13.20
C SER A 56 -6.37 -22.47 13.63
N ASN A 57 -7.40 -22.40 12.77
CA ASN A 57 -8.71 -23.01 13.02
C ASN A 57 -9.55 -23.22 11.73
N GLN A 58 -10.63 -24.00 11.86
CA GLN A 58 -11.52 -24.37 10.75
C GLN A 58 -12.23 -23.22 10.02
N PHE A 59 -12.29 -22.02 10.61
CA PHE A 59 -12.94 -20.85 10.00
C PHE A 59 -11.99 -20.01 9.15
N ARG A 60 -10.68 -20.20 9.30
CA ARG A 60 -9.64 -19.55 8.49
C ARG A 60 -9.38 -20.39 7.24
N LEU A 61 -9.75 -19.86 6.08
CA LEU A 61 -9.50 -20.50 4.78
C LEU A 61 -8.03 -20.40 4.37
N ALA A 62 -7.41 -19.28 4.69
CA ALA A 62 -5.98 -19.06 4.50
C ALA A 62 -5.48 -17.95 5.42
N GLU A 63 -4.19 -18.00 5.70
CA GLU A 63 -3.48 -17.05 6.53
C GLU A 63 -2.08 -16.84 5.92
N PHE A 64 -1.62 -15.61 5.89
CA PHE A 64 -0.35 -15.23 5.30
C PHE A 64 0.39 -14.22 6.19
N ASP A 65 1.67 -14.48 6.46
CA ASP A 65 2.58 -13.47 6.97
C ASP A 65 3.11 -12.62 5.81
N ILE A 66 3.07 -11.31 6.02
CA ILE A 66 3.53 -10.28 5.09
C ILE A 66 4.81 -9.70 5.68
N PRO A 67 5.99 -10.00 5.10
CA PRO A 67 7.26 -9.50 5.60
C PRO A 67 7.27 -7.98 5.66
N ALA A 68 7.70 -7.43 6.79
CA ALA A 68 7.95 -6.01 6.90
C ALA A 68 9.11 -5.59 5.99
N PRO A 69 9.08 -4.37 5.42
CA PRO A 69 10.17 -3.88 4.57
C PRO A 69 11.46 -3.63 5.37
N GLU A 70 11.34 -3.38 6.68
CA GLU A 70 12.44 -3.11 7.60
C GLU A 70 12.34 -4.08 8.80
N SER A 71 13.48 -4.55 9.32
CA SER A 71 13.53 -5.56 10.38
C SER A 71 13.03 -5.09 11.74
N GLU A 72 12.95 -3.77 11.95
CA GLU A 72 12.45 -3.16 13.20
C GLU A 72 10.92 -3.04 13.24
N LEU A 73 10.26 -3.32 12.11
CA LEU A 73 8.81 -3.31 12.01
C LEU A 73 8.27 -4.72 12.14
N GLU A 74 7.09 -4.84 12.75
CA GLU A 74 6.38 -6.12 12.82
C GLU A 74 5.83 -6.51 11.44
N ASN A 75 5.86 -7.81 11.14
CA ASN A 75 5.20 -8.35 9.96
C ASN A 75 3.70 -8.09 10.03
N ALA A 76 3.08 -7.82 8.88
CA ALA A 76 1.63 -7.77 8.78
C ALA A 76 1.05 -9.17 8.56
N GLU A 77 -0.25 -9.33 8.82
CA GLU A 77 -0.97 -10.59 8.60
C GLU A 77 -2.17 -10.36 7.67
N LEU A 78 -2.37 -11.26 6.72
CA LEU A 78 -3.64 -11.40 6.00
C LEU A 78 -4.31 -12.70 6.42
N VAL A 79 -5.58 -12.61 6.82
CA VAL A 79 -6.41 -13.77 7.13
C VAL A 79 -7.69 -13.73 6.32
N LEU A 80 -8.02 -14.84 5.67
CA LEU A 80 -9.26 -15.01 4.92
C LEU A 80 -10.19 -15.94 5.71
N PHE A 81 -11.31 -15.40 6.14
CA PHE A 81 -12.32 -16.15 6.88
C PHE A 81 -13.50 -16.54 6.00
N HIS A 82 -14.09 -17.69 6.28
CA HIS A 82 -15.38 -18.07 5.72
C HIS A 82 -16.22 -18.77 6.77
N PHE A 83 -17.42 -18.25 6.99
CA PHE A 83 -18.36 -18.75 7.96
C PHE A 83 -19.57 -19.34 7.23
N GLN A 84 -19.89 -20.61 7.47
CA GLN A 84 -21.10 -21.28 6.93
C GLN A 84 -22.39 -20.86 7.66
N GLY A 85 -22.43 -19.64 8.20
CA GLY A 85 -23.40 -19.17 9.18
C GLY A 85 -22.77 -18.87 10.54
N GLY A 86 -23.51 -18.19 11.43
CA GLY A 86 -23.08 -17.92 12.81
C GLY A 86 -22.07 -16.77 13.00
N ALA A 87 -21.69 -16.05 11.94
CA ALA A 87 -20.70 -14.96 12.01
C ALA A 87 -21.23 -13.63 12.60
N GLY A 88 -22.52 -13.56 12.95
CA GLY A 88 -23.17 -12.31 13.36
C GLY A 88 -23.44 -11.35 12.20
N LYS A 89 -23.87 -10.13 12.53
CA LYS A 89 -24.14 -9.06 11.57
C LYS A 89 -22.85 -8.32 11.20
N THR A 90 -22.76 -7.81 9.97
CA THR A 90 -21.61 -7.02 9.49
C THR A 90 -21.26 -5.86 10.41
N ASP A 91 -22.24 -5.03 10.79
CA ASP A 91 -22.00 -3.86 11.67
C ASP A 91 -21.49 -4.25 13.07
N ALA A 92 -21.95 -5.40 13.58
CA ALA A 92 -21.48 -5.92 14.86
C ALA A 92 -20.01 -6.35 14.78
N ASN A 93 -19.59 -6.94 13.66
CA ASN A 93 -18.19 -7.27 13.43
C ASN A 93 -17.31 -6.03 13.28
N ILE A 94 -17.78 -5.05 12.50
CA ILE A 94 -17.08 -3.76 12.34
C ILE A 94 -16.90 -3.06 13.68
N THR A 95 -17.96 -2.98 14.49
CA THR A 95 -17.92 -2.38 15.83
C THR A 95 -16.91 -3.11 16.73
N ARG A 96 -16.88 -4.45 16.66
CA ARG A 96 -15.93 -5.26 17.41
C ARG A 96 -14.49 -4.96 17.01
N TRP A 97 -14.18 -4.90 15.73
CA TRP A 97 -12.83 -4.59 15.23
C TRP A 97 -12.38 -3.18 15.61
N LEU A 98 -13.26 -2.18 15.49
CA LEU A 98 -12.96 -0.81 15.94
C LEU A 98 -12.57 -0.78 17.42
N ASN A 99 -13.27 -1.54 18.25
CA ASN A 99 -13.04 -1.54 19.70
C ASN A 99 -11.75 -2.25 20.15
N GLN A 100 -11.05 -2.95 19.25
CA GLN A 100 -9.70 -3.47 19.48
C GLN A 100 -8.64 -2.37 19.47
N PHE A 101 -8.98 -1.16 19.04
CA PHE A 101 -8.12 0.01 19.08
C PHE A 101 -8.56 0.96 20.20
N GLU A 102 -7.60 1.66 20.78
CA GLU A 102 -7.86 2.75 21.72
C GLU A 102 -8.73 3.83 21.09
N SER A 103 -9.57 4.50 21.89
CA SER A 103 -10.43 5.56 21.33
C SER A 103 -9.63 6.80 20.95
N ASP A 104 -8.53 7.05 21.67
CA ASP A 104 -7.64 8.17 21.39
C ASP A 104 -6.76 7.86 20.18
N GLY A 105 -6.67 8.82 19.25
CA GLY A 105 -5.90 8.66 18.01
C GLY A 105 -6.43 7.65 17.00
N ARG A 106 -7.57 6.98 17.25
CA ARG A 106 -8.17 6.03 16.30
C ARG A 106 -8.83 6.73 15.13
N VAL A 107 -8.45 6.33 13.93
CA VAL A 107 -9.05 6.75 12.66
C VAL A 107 -9.63 5.51 11.99
N ALA A 108 -10.83 5.64 11.43
CA ALA A 108 -11.47 4.58 10.68
C ALA A 108 -12.08 5.12 9.37
N ASN A 109 -11.70 4.52 8.26
CA ASN A 109 -12.21 4.86 6.93
C ASN A 109 -13.07 3.70 6.40
N PHE A 110 -14.20 4.05 5.81
CA PHE A 110 -15.18 3.10 5.29
C PHE A 110 -15.37 3.30 3.80
N LYS A 111 -15.34 2.22 3.03
CA LYS A 111 -15.72 2.21 1.62
C LYS A 111 -16.59 1.00 1.35
N GLU A 112 -17.62 1.20 0.55
CA GLU A 112 -18.45 0.10 0.06
C GLU A 112 -18.30 0.01 -1.45
N GLY A 113 -18.42 -1.18 -1.98
CA GLY A 113 -18.32 -1.38 -3.41
C GLY A 113 -18.91 -2.71 -3.86
N LYS A 114 -18.81 -2.93 -5.17
CA LYS A 114 -19.22 -4.16 -5.83
C LYS A 114 -18.15 -4.59 -6.82
N THR A 115 -17.95 -5.89 -6.91
CA THR A 115 -17.18 -6.56 -7.94
C THR A 115 -18.09 -7.55 -8.66
N GLU A 116 -17.57 -8.20 -9.70
CA GLU A 116 -18.25 -9.33 -10.34
C GLU A 116 -18.50 -10.49 -9.37
N GLN A 117 -17.67 -10.62 -8.32
CA GLN A 117 -17.80 -11.66 -7.31
C GLN A 117 -18.76 -11.30 -6.16
N GLY A 118 -19.21 -10.04 -6.04
CA GLY A 118 -20.17 -9.64 -5.02
C GLY A 118 -19.96 -8.23 -4.46
N SER A 119 -20.73 -7.88 -3.42
CA SER A 119 -20.55 -6.61 -2.71
C SER A 119 -19.51 -6.75 -1.61
N TYR A 120 -18.78 -5.67 -1.33
CA TYR A 120 -17.78 -5.63 -0.26
C TYR A 120 -17.91 -4.36 0.57
N ILE A 121 -17.44 -4.46 1.82
CA ILE A 121 -17.19 -3.35 2.71
C ILE A 121 -15.72 -3.38 3.08
N TRP A 122 -15.03 -2.28 2.84
CA TRP A 122 -13.66 -2.05 3.22
C TRP A 122 -13.63 -1.17 4.46
N VAL A 123 -12.96 -1.65 5.50
CA VAL A 123 -12.76 -0.92 6.76
C VAL A 123 -11.27 -0.84 7.01
N ASP A 124 -10.74 0.38 6.99
CA ASP A 124 -9.34 0.68 7.26
C ASP A 124 -9.25 1.41 8.60
N ILE A 125 -8.60 0.79 9.58
CA ILE A 125 -8.52 1.27 10.96
C ILE A 125 -7.05 1.45 11.32
N SER A 126 -6.70 2.64 11.77
CA SER A 126 -5.37 2.95 12.28
C SER A 126 -5.47 3.55 13.68
N GLY A 127 -4.52 3.21 14.55
CA GLY A 127 -4.44 3.71 15.91
C GLY A 127 -3.63 2.77 16.79
N THR A 128 -3.67 3.00 18.09
CA THR A 128 -3.04 2.09 19.06
C THR A 128 -3.92 0.87 19.27
N TYR A 129 -3.39 -0.32 18.97
CA TYR A 129 -4.04 -1.59 19.27
C TYR A 129 -3.99 -1.88 20.77
N LYS A 130 -5.05 -2.48 21.32
CA LYS A 130 -5.20 -2.79 22.75
C LYS A 130 -4.60 -4.11 23.18
#